data_AF-A0A4Y7SUF9-F1
#
_entry.id   AF-A0A4Y7SUF9-F1
#
_cell.length_a   1.000
_cell.length_b   1.000
_cell.length_c   1.000
_cell.angle_alpha   90.00
_cell.angle_beta   90.00
_cell.angle_gamma   90.00
#
_symmetry.space_group_name_H-M   'P 1'
#
loop_
_entity.id
_entity.type
_entity.pdbx_description
1 polymer ?
#
loop_
_entity_poly.entity_id
_entity_poly.type
_entity_poly.pdbx_seq_one_letter_code
_entity_poly.pdbx_strand_id
1 'polypeptide(L)'
;MKSSAVFALAIAGVAYGHTIFQKVSVNGVDQGQLKAVRAPSSDYPIENVNDADFACNKNIQFKDSNIINIPAGARVGAWWGHVIGGAQSPNDPDHPIAKSHKGPTMVYLAKVSNAATADARGLKWFKIAEDGLTTSNGQWGVDRMINNNGWQYFDMPSCVAPGNYLMRVELIALHSAYSQGGAQFYMECAQINVTGGGSSTGTDLVSFPGAYQANHSGITINIYQNSVPNNGGQPYTIPGPPVLRCPAGGAPAPTSNPTPAPTATAAPLPSQPAGGAALYGQCGGTGWTGATSCAQGTCKVVNDWYTRPIQWLVLDNPYADCGNCDVCFRSLRAYQDFSNHSNHFPTFYTDEQRSSIPAA
;
A
#
# COMPACT_ATOMS: atom_id res chain seq x y z
N MET A 1 -23.70 56.94 39.80
CA MET A 1 -23.30 56.32 38.52
C MET A 1 -22.80 54.92 38.83
N LYS A 2 -23.57 53.88 38.47
CA LYS A 2 -23.22 52.48 38.71
C LYS A 2 -22.54 51.97 37.44
N SER A 3 -21.23 51.80 37.47
CA SER A 3 -20.47 51.23 36.34
C SER A 3 -20.36 49.73 36.54
N SER A 4 -21.18 48.97 35.82
CA SER A 4 -21.07 47.51 35.75
C SER A 4 -19.94 47.15 34.78
N ALA A 5 -18.86 46.56 35.30
CA ALA A 5 -17.81 45.96 34.49
C ALA A 5 -18.27 44.57 34.01
N VAL A 6 -18.43 44.40 32.70
CA VAL A 6 -18.68 43.11 32.07
C VAL A 6 -17.34 42.39 31.94
N PHE A 7 -17.14 41.32 32.73
CA PHE A 7 -16.05 40.37 32.53
C PHE A 7 -16.40 39.47 31.35
N ALA A 8 -15.74 39.68 30.21
CA ALA A 8 -15.76 38.72 29.11
C ALA A 8 -14.83 37.55 29.47
N LEU A 9 -15.39 36.39 29.82
CA LEU A 9 -14.65 35.13 29.89
C LEU A 9 -14.24 34.75 28.46
N ALA A 10 -12.97 34.95 28.12
CA ALA A 10 -12.39 34.36 26.92
C ALA A 10 -12.24 32.85 27.16
N ILE A 11 -13.17 32.06 26.62
CA ILE A 11 -13.01 30.61 26.52
C ILE A 11 -11.93 30.38 25.45
N ALA A 12 -10.70 30.12 25.87
CA ALA A 12 -9.68 29.59 24.98
C ALA A 12 -10.15 28.21 24.53
N GLY A 13 -10.62 28.11 23.28
CA GLY A 13 -10.92 26.82 22.67
C GLY A 13 -9.65 25.97 22.69
N VAL A 14 -9.70 24.84 23.40
CA VAL A 14 -8.71 23.77 23.23
C VAL A 14 -8.92 23.22 21.82
N ALA A 15 -8.13 23.72 20.87
CA ALA A 15 -8.06 23.20 19.52
C ALA A 15 -7.45 21.79 19.58
N TYR A 16 -8.27 20.78 19.28
CA TYR A 16 -7.83 19.38 19.17
C TYR A 16 -7.15 19.16 17.81
N GLY A 17 -6.05 19.83 17.51
CA GLY A 17 -5.41 19.73 16.19
C GLY A 17 -4.55 18.47 16.02
N HIS A 18 -5.22 17.33 15.89
CA HIS A 18 -4.65 15.99 15.71
C HIS A 18 -4.51 15.64 14.21
N THR A 19 -4.04 14.45 13.86
CA THR A 19 -3.81 14.09 12.45
C THR A 19 -3.84 12.60 12.17
N ILE A 20 -4.05 12.23 10.89
CA ILE A 20 -4.03 10.85 10.39
C ILE A 20 -3.29 10.80 9.05
N PHE A 21 -2.32 9.89 8.90
CA PHE A 21 -1.72 9.55 7.60
C PHE A 21 -2.71 8.74 6.77
N GLN A 22 -3.04 9.23 5.57
CA GLN A 22 -4.18 8.69 4.82
C GLN A 22 -4.02 8.64 3.30
N LYS A 23 -2.89 9.11 2.72
CA LYS A 23 -2.59 8.94 1.28
C LYS A 23 -1.10 8.81 1.00
N VAL A 24 -0.77 8.03 -0.03
CA VAL A 24 0.59 7.93 -0.57
C VAL A 24 0.62 8.55 -1.96
N SER A 25 1.71 9.24 -2.30
CA SER A 25 2.05 9.58 -3.69
C SER A 25 3.37 8.95 -4.10
N VAL A 26 3.50 8.59 -5.37
CA VAL A 26 4.72 8.01 -5.95
C VAL A 26 5.09 8.83 -7.18
N ASN A 27 6.28 9.42 -7.17
CA ASN A 27 6.78 10.33 -8.22
C ASN A 27 5.76 11.41 -8.62
N GLY A 28 5.10 12.00 -7.61
CA GLY A 28 4.09 13.05 -7.79
C GLY A 28 2.68 12.56 -8.12
N VAL A 29 2.46 11.24 -8.30
CA VAL A 29 1.13 10.67 -8.57
C VAL A 29 0.47 10.25 -7.26
N ASP A 30 -0.57 10.98 -6.83
CA ASP A 30 -1.43 10.59 -5.70
C ASP A 30 -2.12 9.25 -6.00
N GLN A 31 -1.98 8.30 -5.08
CA GLN A 31 -2.51 6.94 -5.22
C GLN A 31 -3.99 6.84 -4.82
N GLY A 32 -4.54 7.86 -4.17
CA GLY A 32 -5.94 7.94 -3.76
C GLY A 32 -6.15 7.81 -2.25
N GLN A 33 -7.28 8.35 -1.80
CA GLN A 33 -7.71 8.37 -0.40
C GLN A 33 -7.76 6.95 0.18
N LEU A 34 -7.00 6.72 1.26
CA LEU A 34 -6.92 5.47 2.03
C LEU A 34 -6.54 4.21 1.24
N LYS A 35 -6.18 4.34 -0.04
CA LYS A 35 -5.78 3.20 -0.86
C LYS A 35 -4.50 2.61 -0.28
N ALA A 36 -4.55 1.32 0.07
CA ALA A 36 -3.45 0.59 0.70
C ALA A 36 -2.98 1.16 2.05
N VAL A 37 -3.73 2.05 2.70
CA VAL A 37 -3.40 2.59 4.03
C VAL A 37 -4.26 1.90 5.09
N ARG A 38 -3.62 1.51 6.20
CA ARG A 38 -4.25 0.99 7.40
C ARG A 38 -4.41 2.12 8.40
N ALA A 39 -5.63 2.61 8.59
CA ALA A 39 -5.89 3.79 9.43
C ALA A 39 -7.04 3.58 10.42
N PRO A 40 -6.97 4.21 11.61
CA PRO A 40 -8.13 4.38 12.47
C PRO A 40 -9.12 5.39 11.88
N SER A 41 -10.30 5.51 12.47
CA SER A 41 -11.21 6.65 12.22
C SER A 41 -10.99 7.81 13.17
N SER A 42 -10.26 7.58 14.27
CA SER A 42 -9.92 8.58 15.26
C SER A 42 -8.52 9.11 15.00
N ASP A 43 -8.37 10.41 15.19
CA ASP A 43 -7.10 11.13 15.15
C ASP A 43 -6.40 11.17 16.51
N TYR A 44 -6.94 10.55 17.56
CA TYR A 44 -6.28 10.54 18.88
C TYR A 44 -4.91 9.85 18.83
N PRO A 45 -3.92 10.36 19.58
CA PRO A 45 -2.58 9.82 19.55
C PRO A 45 -2.48 8.56 20.39
N ILE A 46 -1.45 7.77 20.12
CA ILE A 46 -0.94 6.82 21.11
C ILE A 46 0.14 7.55 21.92
N GLU A 47 0.08 7.51 23.24
CA GLU A 47 1.09 8.13 24.13
C GLU A 47 1.99 7.08 24.81
N ASN A 48 1.49 5.85 24.95
CA ASN A 48 2.23 4.74 25.53
C ASN A 48 3.08 4.04 24.45
N VAL A 49 4.41 4.22 24.50
CA VAL A 49 5.36 3.55 23.59
C VAL A 49 5.36 2.02 23.69
N ASN A 50 4.76 1.46 24.74
CA ASN A 50 4.58 0.02 24.94
C ASN A 50 3.18 -0.48 24.54
N ASP A 51 2.35 0.35 23.90
CA ASP A 51 1.05 -0.09 23.36
C ASP A 51 1.28 -1.24 22.35
N ALA A 52 0.46 -2.29 22.42
CA ALA A 52 0.62 -3.47 21.58
C ALA A 52 0.41 -3.19 20.09
N ASP A 53 -0.27 -2.08 19.77
CA ASP A 53 -0.59 -1.63 18.42
C ASP A 53 0.32 -0.50 17.92
N PHE A 54 1.37 -0.17 18.67
CA PHE A 54 2.26 0.98 18.41
C PHE A 54 2.99 0.95 17.04
N ALA A 55 2.99 -0.20 16.36
CA ALA A 55 3.56 -0.34 15.03
C ALA A 55 2.75 0.41 13.94
N CYS A 56 1.41 0.35 13.96
CA CYS A 56 0.57 0.82 12.84
C CYS A 56 -0.73 1.52 13.27
N ASN A 57 -0.80 2.00 14.51
CA ASN A 57 -2.02 2.43 15.21
C ASN A 57 -2.96 1.29 15.65
N LYS A 58 -3.89 1.65 16.54
CA LYS A 58 -4.95 0.76 17.07
C LYS A 58 -6.30 1.05 16.45
N ASN A 59 -7.24 0.13 16.66
CA ASN A 59 -8.64 0.28 16.22
C ASN A 59 -8.80 0.58 14.71
N ILE A 60 -7.95 -0.04 13.88
CA ILE A 60 -7.97 0.15 12.42
C ILE A 60 -9.36 -0.13 11.85
N GLN A 61 -9.96 0.90 11.24
CA GLN A 61 -11.27 0.83 10.59
C GLN A 61 -11.14 0.80 9.07
N PHE A 62 -10.08 1.41 8.54
CA PHE A 62 -9.81 1.46 7.12
C PHE A 62 -8.65 0.53 6.80
N LYS A 63 -8.94 -0.51 6.03
CA LYS A 63 -7.95 -1.45 5.49
C LYS A 63 -8.54 -2.08 4.24
N ASP A 64 -7.77 -2.09 3.16
CA ASP A 64 -8.09 -2.77 1.92
C ASP A 64 -7.04 -3.85 1.58
N SER A 65 -7.20 -4.52 0.44
CA SER A 65 -6.22 -5.47 -0.09
C SER A 65 -5.28 -4.85 -1.13
N ASN A 66 -5.31 -3.52 -1.31
CA ASN A 66 -4.48 -2.86 -2.31
C ASN A 66 -3.02 -2.81 -1.86
N ILE A 67 -2.11 -2.84 -2.82
CA ILE A 67 -0.67 -2.71 -2.60
C ILE A 67 -0.14 -1.69 -3.59
N ILE A 68 0.57 -0.67 -3.10
CA ILE A 68 1.13 0.40 -3.94
C ILE A 68 2.52 -0.02 -4.40
N ASN A 69 2.75 0.01 -5.72
CA ASN A 69 4.08 -0.21 -6.29
C ASN A 69 4.93 1.05 -6.12
N ILE A 70 6.09 0.91 -5.47
CA ILE A 70 7.04 2.00 -5.27
C ILE A 70 8.39 1.57 -5.85
N PRO A 71 8.83 2.15 -6.98
CA PRO A 71 10.18 1.91 -7.47
C PRO A 71 11.21 2.33 -6.43
N ALA A 72 12.24 1.52 -6.21
CA ALA A 72 13.40 1.95 -5.43
C ALA A 72 14.01 3.21 -6.06
N GLY A 73 14.34 4.22 -5.25
CA GLY A 73 14.74 5.55 -5.70
C GLY A 73 13.59 6.50 -6.06
N ALA A 74 12.33 6.06 -6.01
CA ALA A 74 11.20 6.96 -6.24
C ALA A 74 11.07 7.99 -5.12
N ARG A 75 10.62 9.19 -5.49
CA ARG A 75 10.15 10.19 -4.53
C ARG A 75 8.77 9.79 -4.04
N VAL A 76 8.63 9.56 -2.75
CA VAL A 76 7.38 9.14 -2.10
C VAL A 76 6.86 10.29 -1.26
N GLY A 77 5.55 10.53 -1.33
CA GLY A 77 4.86 11.44 -0.42
C GLY A 77 3.93 10.66 0.51
N ALA A 78 3.92 11.00 1.79
CA ALA A 78 2.90 10.59 2.74
C ALA A 78 2.07 11.81 3.14
N TRP A 79 0.76 11.74 2.98
CA TRP A 79 -0.13 12.86 3.25
C TRP A 79 -0.89 12.67 4.56
N TRP A 80 -0.81 13.71 5.38
CA TRP A 80 -1.47 13.86 6.65
C TRP A 80 -2.69 14.77 6.53
N GLY A 81 -3.74 14.48 7.29
CA GLY A 81 -4.89 15.37 7.41
C GLY A 81 -5.50 15.28 8.79
N HIS A 82 -6.10 16.38 9.25
CA HIS A 82 -6.68 16.52 10.58
C HIS A 82 -7.66 15.39 10.89
N VAL A 83 -8.60 15.13 9.99
CA VAL A 83 -9.51 13.98 10.05
C VAL A 83 -9.43 13.16 8.76
N ILE A 84 -10.11 12.02 8.72
CA ILE A 84 -10.30 11.27 7.47
C ILE A 84 -10.98 12.15 6.42
N GLY A 85 -10.36 12.30 5.26
CA GLY A 85 -10.78 13.19 4.19
C GLY A 85 -10.08 14.56 4.20
N GLY A 86 -9.30 14.88 5.24
CA GLY A 86 -8.48 16.08 5.30
C GLY A 86 -8.90 17.07 6.38
N ALA A 87 -9.44 18.21 5.96
CA ALA A 87 -9.88 19.27 6.86
C ALA A 87 -11.21 18.91 7.51
N GLN A 88 -11.37 19.22 8.80
CA GLN A 88 -12.61 18.98 9.54
C GLN A 88 -13.73 19.95 9.12
N SER A 89 -13.35 21.14 8.68
CA SER A 89 -14.27 22.18 8.21
C SER A 89 -13.64 23.05 7.11
N PRO A 90 -14.42 23.86 6.38
CA PRO A 90 -13.86 24.93 5.57
C PRO A 90 -12.93 25.83 6.41
N ASN A 91 -11.75 26.15 5.88
CA ASN A 91 -10.71 26.95 6.56
C ASN A 91 -10.25 26.40 7.91
N ASP A 92 -10.26 25.08 8.08
CA ASP A 92 -9.72 24.40 9.26
C ASP A 92 -8.29 24.88 9.58
N PRO A 93 -8.09 25.61 10.69
CA PRO A 93 -6.79 26.18 11.05
C PRO A 93 -5.77 25.12 11.47
N ASP A 94 -6.26 23.93 11.81
CA ASP A 94 -5.49 22.81 12.29
C ASP A 94 -5.31 21.73 11.21
N HIS A 95 -5.74 21.97 9.96
CA HIS A 95 -5.39 21.10 8.85
C HIS A 95 -3.98 21.45 8.32
N PRO A 96 -3.06 20.48 8.16
CA PRO A 96 -3.17 19.03 8.37
C PRO A 96 -2.98 18.56 9.83
N ILE A 97 -2.38 19.40 10.67
CA ILE A 97 -2.26 19.28 12.13
C ILE A 97 -2.12 20.69 12.72
N ALA A 98 -2.46 20.90 14.00
CA ALA A 98 -2.23 22.20 14.64
C ALA A 98 -0.75 22.60 14.62
N LYS A 99 -0.46 23.87 14.33
CA LYS A 99 0.91 24.40 14.27
C LYS A 99 1.70 24.28 15.58
N SER A 100 1.02 24.07 16.70
CA SER A 100 1.63 23.83 18.01
C SER A 100 2.33 22.47 18.10
N HIS A 101 1.93 21.48 17.28
CA HIS A 101 2.40 20.10 17.33
C HIS A 101 3.78 19.92 16.70
N LYS A 102 4.76 20.68 17.20
CA LYS A 102 6.15 20.58 16.75
C LYS A 102 6.70 19.19 17.02
N GLY A 103 7.55 18.71 16.11
CA GLY A 103 8.30 17.48 16.30
C GLY A 103 8.77 16.85 14.98
N PRO A 104 9.37 15.65 15.05
CA PRO A 104 9.88 14.97 13.88
C PRO A 104 8.79 14.26 13.08
N THR A 105 9.11 13.96 11.84
CA THR A 105 8.43 12.93 11.03
C THR A 105 9.41 11.85 10.63
N MET A 106 8.96 10.60 10.52
CA MET A 106 9.81 9.43 10.25
C MET A 106 9.10 8.41 9.36
N VAL A 107 9.88 7.58 8.69
CA VAL A 107 9.37 6.45 7.89
C VAL A 107 10.21 5.21 8.15
N TYR A 108 9.53 4.10 8.37
CA TYR A 108 10.12 2.78 8.58
C TYR A 108 9.53 1.77 7.61
N LEU A 109 10.34 0.76 7.25
CA LEU A 109 9.89 -0.39 6.48
C LEU A 109 10.06 -1.67 7.29
N ALA A 110 9.11 -2.60 7.14
CA ALA A 110 9.25 -3.99 7.55
C ALA A 110 8.95 -4.91 6.37
N LYS A 111 9.91 -5.78 6.04
CA LYS A 111 9.73 -6.78 4.97
C LYS A 111 8.67 -7.79 5.40
N VAL A 112 7.73 -8.09 4.52
CA VAL A 112 6.69 -9.10 4.75
C VAL A 112 6.53 -10.01 3.54
N SER A 113 5.85 -11.13 3.72
CA SER A 113 5.48 -12.04 2.62
C SER A 113 4.41 -11.41 1.73
N ASN A 114 3.36 -10.85 2.33
CA ASN A 114 2.27 -10.16 1.64
C ASN A 114 1.81 -8.94 2.44
N ALA A 115 1.91 -7.74 1.84
CA ALA A 115 1.61 -6.49 2.52
C ALA A 115 0.11 -6.30 2.83
N ALA A 116 -0.79 -6.94 2.08
CA ALA A 116 -2.23 -6.87 2.34
C ALA A 116 -2.65 -7.67 3.60
N THR A 117 -1.97 -8.80 3.86
CA THR A 117 -2.40 -9.74 4.91
C THR A 117 -1.50 -9.76 6.14
N ALA A 118 -0.27 -9.24 6.07
CA ALA A 118 0.67 -9.28 7.19
C ALA A 118 0.13 -8.62 8.47
N ASP A 119 0.36 -9.25 9.62
CA ASP A 119 0.25 -8.61 10.93
C ASP A 119 1.46 -7.70 11.15
N ALA A 120 1.23 -6.52 11.73
CA ALA A 120 2.27 -5.56 12.06
C ALA A 120 3.06 -5.94 13.33
N ARG A 121 2.48 -6.78 14.19
CA ARG A 121 3.10 -7.23 15.44
C ARG A 121 4.30 -8.13 15.18
N GLY A 122 5.35 -7.96 15.97
CA GLY A 122 6.56 -8.80 15.90
C GLY A 122 7.43 -8.59 14.66
N LEU A 123 7.05 -7.67 13.76
CA LEU A 123 7.85 -7.35 12.59
C LEU A 123 9.18 -6.69 12.96
N LYS A 124 10.13 -6.79 12.02
CA LYS A 124 11.46 -6.19 12.09
C LYS A 124 11.49 -4.95 11.20
N TRP A 125 11.63 -3.79 11.83
CA TRP A 125 11.54 -2.49 11.19
C TRP A 125 12.93 -1.88 11.04
N PHE A 126 13.20 -1.23 9.92
CA PHE A 126 14.36 -0.35 9.74
C PHE A 126 13.88 1.03 9.28
N LYS A 127 14.57 2.08 9.72
CA LYS A 127 14.25 3.45 9.37
C LYS A 127 14.80 3.79 7.99
N ILE A 128 14.00 4.43 7.15
CA ILE A 128 14.40 4.85 5.79
C ILE A 128 14.40 6.37 5.59
N ALA A 129 13.69 7.11 6.44
CA ALA A 129 13.68 8.55 6.42
C ALA A 129 13.37 9.12 7.79
N GLU A 130 13.91 10.30 8.08
CA GLU A 130 13.54 11.11 9.23
C GLU A 130 13.75 12.59 8.93
N ASP A 131 12.92 13.43 9.52
CA ASP A 131 13.00 14.87 9.42
C ASP A 131 12.68 15.51 10.77
N GLY A 132 13.69 16.09 11.42
CA GLY A 132 13.64 16.59 12.81
C GLY A 132 13.69 18.12 12.91
N LEU A 133 14.44 18.66 13.86
CA LEU A 133 14.63 20.10 14.02
C LEU A 133 15.79 20.60 13.16
N THR A 134 15.55 21.63 12.35
CA THR A 134 16.60 22.43 11.73
C THR A 134 17.01 23.55 12.68
N THR A 135 18.13 23.36 13.40
CA THR A 135 18.56 24.28 14.46
C THR A 135 18.76 25.73 13.98
N SER A 136 19.21 25.94 12.74
CA SER A 136 19.52 27.26 12.21
C SER A 136 18.31 28.18 12.02
N ASN A 137 17.11 27.62 11.86
CA ASN A 137 15.87 28.39 11.63
C ASN A 137 14.70 27.97 12.55
N GLY A 138 14.91 26.98 13.43
CA GLY A 138 13.91 26.50 14.37
C GLY A 138 12.76 25.71 13.74
N GLN A 139 12.84 25.35 12.45
CA GLN A 139 11.76 24.61 11.78
C GLN A 139 11.85 23.11 12.05
N TRP A 140 10.72 22.53 12.43
CA TRP A 140 10.53 21.10 12.62
C TRP A 140 10.09 20.39 11.34
N GLY A 141 10.20 19.06 11.30
CA GLY A 141 9.65 18.26 10.21
C GLY A 141 8.15 18.50 10.02
N VAL A 142 7.41 18.67 11.12
CA VAL A 142 5.99 19.06 11.07
C VAL A 142 5.79 20.43 10.40
N ASP A 143 6.65 21.41 10.62
CA ASP A 143 6.52 22.72 9.96
C ASP A 143 6.69 22.59 8.45
N ARG A 144 7.66 21.79 8.01
CA ARG A 144 7.89 21.51 6.58
C ARG A 144 6.72 20.74 5.97
N MET A 145 6.14 19.78 6.70
CA MET A 145 4.95 19.04 6.26
C MET A 145 3.71 19.94 6.14
N ILE A 146 3.48 20.84 7.11
CA ILE A 146 2.40 21.85 7.05
C ILE A 146 2.61 22.78 5.84
N ASN A 147 3.83 23.29 5.64
CA ASN A 147 4.15 24.15 4.50
C ASN A 147 3.99 23.45 3.14
N ASN A 148 4.06 22.12 3.12
CA ASN A 148 3.80 21.27 1.95
C ASN A 148 2.34 20.79 1.89
N ASN A 149 1.40 21.48 2.55
CA ASN A 149 -0.03 21.16 2.55
C ASN A 149 -0.33 19.72 2.99
N GLY A 150 0.34 19.24 4.04
CA GLY A 150 0.14 17.89 4.59
C GLY A 150 1.08 16.84 4.03
N TRP A 151 1.88 17.15 3.00
CA TRP A 151 2.80 16.18 2.40
C TRP A 151 4.16 16.15 3.09
N GLN A 152 4.50 14.99 3.66
CA GLN A 152 5.86 14.62 4.03
C GLN A 152 6.49 13.85 2.87
N TYR A 153 7.61 14.35 2.32
CA TYR A 153 8.31 13.70 1.22
C TYR A 153 9.62 13.05 1.68
N PHE A 154 9.95 11.93 1.06
CA PHE A 154 11.22 11.22 1.22
C PHE A 154 11.51 10.42 -0.05
N ASP A 155 12.77 10.00 -0.23
CA ASP A 155 13.14 9.12 -1.33
C ASP A 155 13.19 7.68 -0.83
N MET A 156 12.56 6.76 -1.57
CA MET A 156 12.68 5.32 -1.30
C MET A 156 14.15 4.91 -1.51
N PRO A 157 14.86 4.34 -0.52
CA PRO A 157 16.28 4.05 -0.71
C PRO A 157 16.51 3.05 -1.84
N SER A 158 17.42 3.37 -2.76
CA SER A 158 17.66 2.59 -3.99
C SER A 158 18.19 1.18 -3.75
N CYS A 159 18.79 0.93 -2.59
CA CYS A 159 19.38 -0.37 -2.24
C CYS A 159 18.40 -1.33 -1.55
N VAL A 160 17.19 -0.89 -1.21
CA VAL A 160 16.17 -1.76 -0.59
C VAL A 160 15.80 -2.87 -1.57
N ALA A 161 15.68 -4.09 -1.04
CA ALA A 161 15.31 -5.25 -1.82
C ALA A 161 13.88 -5.12 -2.38
N PRO A 162 13.59 -5.68 -3.56
CA PRO A 162 12.24 -5.71 -4.07
C PRO A 162 11.31 -6.59 -3.22
N GLY A 163 10.00 -6.32 -3.32
CA GLY A 163 8.93 -7.14 -2.77
C GLY A 163 8.04 -6.40 -1.76
N ASN A 164 7.22 -7.16 -1.05
CA ASN A 164 6.22 -6.63 -0.12
C ASN A 164 6.82 -6.08 1.18
N TYR A 165 6.35 -4.91 1.59
CA TYR A 165 6.67 -4.26 2.87
C TYR A 165 5.40 -3.64 3.49
N LEU A 166 5.38 -3.56 4.82
CA LEU A 166 4.60 -2.52 5.50
C LEU A 166 5.49 -1.29 5.65
N MET A 167 4.94 -0.13 5.30
CA MET A 167 5.58 1.17 5.44
C MET A 167 4.90 1.96 6.55
N ARG A 168 5.55 2.06 7.71
CA ARG A 168 5.09 2.83 8.86
C ARG A 168 5.53 4.27 8.69
N VAL A 169 4.57 5.18 8.60
CA VAL A 169 4.81 6.63 8.56
C VAL A 169 4.41 7.20 9.92
N GLU A 170 5.27 8.01 10.53
CA GLU A 170 5.08 8.51 11.89
C GLU A 170 5.35 10.00 12.00
N LEU A 171 4.55 10.65 12.85
CA LEU A 171 4.75 12.00 13.38
C LEU A 171 4.73 11.91 14.90
N ILE A 172 5.65 12.60 15.56
CA ILE A 172 5.64 12.75 17.03
C ILE A 172 5.40 14.21 17.36
N ALA A 173 4.30 14.53 18.04
CA ALA A 173 4.04 15.87 18.55
C ALA A 173 4.59 16.01 19.98
N LEU A 174 5.42 17.04 20.18
CA LEU A 174 6.22 17.24 21.39
C LEU A 174 5.73 18.42 22.24
N HIS A 175 4.57 19.00 21.93
CA HIS A 175 4.06 20.21 22.59
C HIS A 175 3.80 19.99 24.10
N SER A 176 3.54 18.74 24.51
CA SER A 176 3.33 18.33 25.90
C SER A 176 4.40 17.35 26.40
N ALA A 177 5.48 17.15 25.65
CA ALA A 177 6.50 16.14 25.94
C ALA A 177 7.43 16.46 27.13
N TYR A 178 7.25 17.59 27.81
CA TYR A 178 8.05 17.95 28.99
C TYR A 178 7.83 17.01 30.19
N SER A 179 6.78 16.18 30.16
CA SER A 179 6.54 15.09 31.10
C SER A 179 6.50 13.74 30.37
N GLN A 180 6.97 12.68 31.04
CA GLN A 180 6.88 11.33 30.52
C GLN A 180 5.43 10.95 30.21
N GLY A 181 5.20 10.39 29.02
CA GLY A 181 3.85 10.10 28.52
C GLY A 181 3.14 11.29 27.87
N GLY A 182 3.75 12.47 27.83
CA GLY A 182 3.17 13.65 27.17
C GLY A 182 3.52 13.79 25.67
N ALA A 183 4.41 12.94 25.14
CA ALA A 183 4.64 12.86 23.70
C ALA A 183 3.49 12.12 23.03
N GLN A 184 2.97 12.72 21.96
CA GLN A 184 1.85 12.17 21.21
C GLN A 184 2.33 11.59 19.89
N PHE A 185 2.08 10.32 19.68
CA PHE A 185 2.53 9.60 18.50
C PHE A 185 1.35 9.34 17.56
N TYR A 186 1.52 9.77 16.32
CA TYR A 186 0.58 9.54 15.22
C TYR A 186 1.30 8.66 14.20
N MET A 187 0.77 7.48 13.91
CA MET A 187 1.39 6.59 12.95
C MET A 187 0.36 5.69 12.28
N GLU A 188 0.49 5.50 10.98
CA GLU A 188 -0.29 4.53 10.22
C GLU A 188 0.65 3.75 9.29
N CYS A 189 0.15 2.64 8.74
CA CYS A 189 0.94 1.79 7.85
C CYS A 189 0.34 1.71 6.45
N ALA A 190 1.18 1.89 5.44
CA ALA A 190 0.83 1.60 4.06
C ALA A 190 1.33 0.22 3.61
N GLN A 191 0.57 -0.41 2.72
CA GLN A 191 0.87 -1.70 2.11
C GLN A 191 1.56 -1.42 0.77
N ILE A 192 2.85 -1.74 0.66
CA ILE A 192 3.65 -1.40 -0.52
C ILE A 192 4.37 -2.61 -1.08
N ASN A 193 4.69 -2.52 -2.37
CA ASN A 193 5.59 -3.43 -3.07
C ASN A 193 6.72 -2.60 -3.68
N VAL A 194 7.94 -2.79 -3.17
CA VAL A 194 9.12 -2.15 -3.72
C VAL A 194 9.51 -2.86 -5.02
N THR A 195 9.71 -2.11 -6.10
CA THR A 195 10.15 -2.66 -7.40
C THR A 195 11.56 -2.21 -7.75
N GLY A 196 12.29 -3.06 -8.49
CA GLY A 196 13.72 -2.84 -8.77
C GLY A 196 14.57 -2.92 -7.50
N GLY A 197 15.51 -1.99 -7.34
CA GLY A 197 16.27 -1.82 -6.11
C GLY A 197 17.53 -2.68 -6.00
N GLY A 198 17.88 -3.01 -4.75
CA GLY A 198 19.06 -3.78 -4.40
C GLY A 198 18.73 -5.09 -3.68
N SER A 199 19.49 -5.41 -2.65
CA SER A 199 19.32 -6.63 -1.83
C SER A 199 19.19 -6.33 -0.33
N SER A 200 19.16 -5.06 0.07
CA SER A 200 19.10 -4.69 1.48
C SER A 200 17.72 -4.98 2.07
N THR A 201 17.69 -5.68 3.19
CA THR A 201 16.49 -5.88 4.01
C THR A 201 16.54 -5.11 5.34
N GLY A 202 17.46 -4.14 5.44
CA GLY A 202 17.75 -3.38 6.65
C GLY A 202 18.89 -3.99 7.47
N THR A 203 19.58 -3.16 8.27
CA THR A 203 20.68 -3.57 9.17
C THR A 203 20.28 -3.37 10.63
N ASP A 204 19.90 -2.16 10.99
CA ASP A 204 19.59 -1.74 12.36
C ASP A 204 18.12 -2.03 12.69
N LEU A 205 17.77 -3.31 12.65
CA LEU A 205 16.41 -3.79 12.82
C LEU A 205 15.93 -3.61 14.25
N VAL A 206 14.73 -3.03 14.41
CA VAL A 206 14.06 -2.82 15.69
C VAL A 206 12.64 -3.41 15.67
N SER A 207 11.99 -3.45 16.83
CA SER A 207 10.61 -3.90 16.97
C SER A 207 9.73 -2.78 17.55
N PHE A 208 8.46 -2.74 17.16
CA PHE A 208 7.45 -1.87 17.75
C PHE A 208 6.32 -2.73 18.34
N PRO A 209 6.01 -2.59 19.65
CA PRO A 209 6.75 -1.81 20.66
C PRO A 209 8.17 -2.33 20.92
N GLY A 210 9.03 -1.48 21.50
CA GLY A 210 10.41 -1.82 21.91
C GLY A 210 11.51 -0.86 21.42
N ALA A 211 11.37 -0.30 20.22
CA ALA A 211 12.37 0.61 19.65
C ALA A 211 12.48 1.94 20.42
N TYR A 212 11.39 2.36 21.06
CA TYR A 212 11.29 3.61 21.78
C TYR A 212 11.23 3.37 23.29
N GLN A 213 12.01 4.17 24.01
CA GLN A 213 11.96 4.22 25.47
C GLN A 213 11.24 5.50 25.88
N ALA A 214 10.31 5.40 26.84
CA ALA A 214 9.52 6.55 27.27
C ALA A 214 10.39 7.69 27.82
N ASN A 215 11.56 7.39 28.39
CA ASN A 215 12.54 8.36 28.90
C ASN A 215 13.61 8.78 27.87
N HIS A 216 13.49 8.39 26.60
CA HIS A 216 14.41 8.86 25.56
C HIS A 216 14.38 10.39 25.46
N SER A 217 15.53 11.03 25.26
CA SER A 217 15.65 12.51 25.24
C SER A 217 14.94 13.20 24.09
N GLY A 218 14.54 12.45 23.05
CA GLY A 218 13.66 12.91 21.98
C GLY A 218 12.16 12.61 22.22
N ILE A 219 11.81 11.96 23.33
CA ILE A 219 10.42 11.58 23.66
C ILE A 219 9.95 12.29 24.93
N THR A 220 10.76 12.30 25.99
CA THR A 220 10.53 13.17 27.15
C THR A 220 11.48 14.35 27.07
N ILE A 221 10.96 15.51 26.64
CA ILE A 221 11.74 16.70 26.30
C ILE A 221 10.92 17.98 26.47
N ASN A 222 11.53 19.02 27.03
CA ASN A 222 10.99 20.38 26.95
C ASN A 222 11.57 21.10 25.72
N ILE A 223 10.76 21.27 24.68
CA ILE A 223 11.18 21.94 23.43
C ILE A 223 11.18 23.47 23.52
N TYR A 224 10.70 24.05 24.63
CA TYR A 224 10.45 25.49 24.73
C TYR A 224 11.61 26.25 25.38
N GLN A 225 12.05 27.31 24.73
CA GLN A 225 12.87 28.38 25.32
C GLN A 225 12.11 29.70 25.19
N ASN A 226 11.76 30.33 26.31
CA ASN A 226 10.97 31.57 26.34
C ASN A 226 9.68 31.46 25.49
N SER A 227 8.95 30.35 25.63
CA SER A 227 7.76 30.00 24.84
C SER A 227 7.97 29.75 23.35
N VAL A 228 9.21 29.77 22.85
CA VAL A 228 9.55 29.40 21.47
C VAL A 228 9.92 27.91 21.43
N PRO A 229 9.21 27.07 20.66
CA PRO A 229 9.47 25.63 20.59
C PRO A 229 10.65 25.30 19.66
N ASN A 230 11.84 25.84 19.92
CA ASN A 230 13.04 25.67 19.08
C ASN A 230 14.13 24.82 19.75
N ASN A 231 13.76 24.05 20.78
CA ASN A 231 14.66 23.23 21.59
C ASN A 231 15.83 24.04 22.19
N GLY A 232 15.60 25.32 22.53
CA GLY A 232 16.65 26.20 23.05
C GLY A 232 17.82 26.41 22.09
N GLY A 233 17.61 26.24 20.78
CA GLY A 233 18.68 26.28 19.78
C GLY A 233 19.65 25.10 19.86
N GLN A 234 19.29 24.02 20.57
CA GLN A 234 20.07 22.80 20.62
C GLN A 234 19.63 21.80 19.54
N PRO A 235 20.56 20.96 19.05
CA PRO A 235 20.19 19.83 18.20
C PRO A 235 19.15 18.93 18.87
N TYR A 236 18.19 18.46 18.09
CA TYR A 236 17.19 17.48 18.54
C TYR A 236 17.62 16.07 18.15
N THR A 237 17.57 15.13 19.09
CA THR A 237 17.86 13.71 18.83
C THR A 237 16.57 12.96 18.51
N ILE A 238 16.41 12.58 17.25
CA ILE A 238 15.25 11.81 16.78
C ILE A 238 15.32 10.39 17.40
N PRO A 239 14.22 9.84 17.95
CA PRO A 239 14.21 8.50 18.53
C PRO A 239 14.35 7.39 17.47
N GLY A 240 14.76 6.20 17.91
CA GLY A 240 14.87 5.00 17.09
C GLY A 240 16.24 4.76 16.46
N PRO A 241 16.36 3.74 15.59
CA PRO A 241 17.62 3.39 14.94
C PRO A 241 18.07 4.46 13.93
N PRO A 242 19.34 4.42 13.47
CA PRO A 242 19.80 5.25 12.36
C PRO A 242 19.01 5.00 11.07
N VAL A 243 18.92 6.03 10.21
CA VAL A 243 18.39 5.89 8.85
C VAL A 243 19.30 4.98 8.01
N LEU A 244 18.70 4.03 7.29
CA LEU A 244 19.39 3.20 6.30
C LEU A 244 20.12 4.07 5.27
N ARG A 245 21.43 3.85 5.11
CA ARG A 245 22.24 4.50 4.08
C ARG A 245 22.61 3.50 3.00
N CYS A 246 22.24 3.82 1.77
CA CYS A 246 22.69 3.05 0.61
C CYS A 246 24.14 3.43 0.25
N PRO A 247 25.00 2.47 -0.14
CA PRO A 247 26.34 2.77 -0.64
C PRO A 247 26.26 3.74 -1.84
N ALA A 248 27.09 4.79 -1.81
CA ALA A 248 27.23 5.70 -2.95
C ALA A 248 27.81 4.91 -4.15
N GLY A 249 27.02 4.74 -5.21
CA GLY A 249 27.46 4.04 -6.44
C GLY A 249 26.64 2.83 -6.85
N GLY A 250 25.55 2.49 -6.15
CA GLY A 250 24.60 1.49 -6.62
C GLY A 250 23.72 2.05 -7.75
N ALA A 251 24.19 1.98 -8.99
CA ALA A 251 23.27 1.84 -10.11
C ALA A 251 22.29 0.69 -9.79
N PRO A 252 21.04 0.71 -10.28
CA PRO A 252 20.15 -0.45 -10.14
C PRO A 252 20.94 -1.69 -10.55
N ALA A 253 20.91 -2.74 -9.73
CA ALA A 253 21.53 -4.00 -10.13
C ALA A 253 21.00 -4.34 -11.53
N PRO A 254 21.87 -4.54 -12.55
CA PRO A 254 21.39 -4.94 -13.86
C PRO A 254 20.57 -6.21 -13.63
N THR A 255 19.34 -6.22 -14.14
CA THR A 255 18.55 -7.45 -14.22
C THR A 255 19.44 -8.48 -14.89
N SER A 256 19.87 -9.48 -14.13
CA SER A 256 20.61 -10.61 -14.68
C SER A 256 19.66 -11.35 -15.60
N ASN A 257 19.70 -11.02 -16.90
CA ASN A 257 19.27 -11.94 -17.93
C ASN A 257 20.00 -13.26 -17.66
N PRO A 258 19.30 -14.40 -17.61
CA PRO A 258 19.97 -15.68 -17.42
C PRO A 258 20.98 -15.89 -18.55
N THR A 259 22.21 -16.22 -18.16
CA THR A 259 23.32 -16.53 -19.05
C THR A 259 22.90 -17.64 -20.04
N PRO A 260 23.11 -17.47 -21.36
CA PRO A 260 22.87 -18.53 -22.32
C PRO A 260 23.76 -19.74 -22.03
N ALA A 261 23.15 -20.91 -21.91
CA ALA A 261 23.84 -22.20 -21.86
C ALA A 261 24.65 -22.44 -23.15
N PRO A 262 25.76 -23.21 -23.11
CA PRO A 262 26.66 -23.37 -24.24
C PRO A 262 25.98 -24.06 -25.43
N THR A 263 26.26 -23.51 -26.61
CA THR A 263 25.72 -23.87 -27.92
C THR A 263 25.94 -25.36 -28.25
N ALA A 264 24.85 -26.12 -28.32
CA ALA A 264 24.83 -27.40 -29.03
C ALA A 264 24.49 -27.12 -30.50
N THR A 265 25.35 -27.61 -31.40
CA THR A 265 25.20 -27.52 -32.85
C THR A 265 23.92 -28.24 -33.29
N ALA A 266 22.90 -27.50 -33.72
CA ALA A 266 21.69 -28.06 -34.28
C ALA A 266 21.77 -28.15 -35.81
N ALA A 267 21.34 -29.30 -36.35
CA ALA A 267 21.15 -29.58 -37.77
C ALA A 267 20.05 -28.66 -38.37
N PRO A 268 20.04 -28.43 -39.69
CA PRO A 268 19.10 -27.48 -40.31
C PRO A 268 17.68 -28.05 -40.37
N LEU A 269 16.70 -27.27 -39.93
CA LEU A 269 15.26 -27.53 -40.14
C LEU A 269 14.66 -26.46 -41.09
N PRO A 270 13.58 -26.79 -41.82
CA PRO A 270 13.13 -26.05 -43.00
C PRO A 270 12.35 -24.77 -42.66
N SER A 271 12.40 -23.84 -43.61
CA SER A 271 11.77 -22.51 -43.60
C SER A 271 10.25 -22.54 -43.36
N GLN A 272 9.78 -21.85 -42.31
CA GLN A 272 8.37 -21.47 -42.10
C GLN A 272 8.14 -19.98 -42.38
N PRO A 273 6.90 -19.57 -42.76
CA PRO A 273 6.59 -18.20 -43.15
C PRO A 273 6.45 -17.26 -41.95
N ALA A 274 6.89 -16.02 -42.14
CA ALA A 274 6.79 -14.94 -41.18
C ALA A 274 5.34 -14.46 -40.98
N GLY A 275 4.96 -14.24 -39.71
CA GLY A 275 3.80 -13.43 -39.34
C GLY A 275 2.66 -14.20 -38.68
N GLY A 276 2.62 -14.20 -37.35
CA GLY A 276 1.41 -14.56 -36.60
C GLY A 276 0.29 -13.53 -36.85
N ALA A 277 -0.96 -13.93 -36.62
CA ALA A 277 -2.12 -13.05 -36.77
C ALA A 277 -2.05 -11.86 -35.81
N ALA A 278 -2.31 -10.65 -36.31
CA ALA A 278 -2.41 -9.45 -35.50
C ALA A 278 -3.58 -9.54 -34.50
N LEU A 279 -3.56 -8.74 -33.43
CA LEU A 279 -4.63 -8.69 -32.44
C LEU A 279 -5.98 -8.46 -33.14
N TYR A 280 -7.01 -9.23 -32.77
CA TYR A 280 -8.33 -9.27 -33.41
C TYR A 280 -8.41 -9.83 -34.86
N GLY A 281 -7.29 -10.29 -35.44
CA GLY A 281 -7.26 -11.01 -36.72
C GLY A 281 -7.83 -12.43 -36.63
N GLN A 282 -7.92 -13.18 -37.73
CA GLN A 282 -8.28 -14.59 -37.69
C GLN A 282 -7.03 -15.45 -37.47
N CYS A 283 -7.07 -16.37 -36.53
CA CYS A 283 -5.96 -17.28 -36.20
C CYS A 283 -6.38 -18.77 -36.19
N GLY A 284 -7.56 -19.09 -36.73
CA GLY A 284 -8.10 -20.44 -36.77
C GLY A 284 -9.57 -20.50 -37.20
N GLY A 285 -10.10 -21.71 -37.34
CA GLY A 285 -11.48 -21.99 -37.81
C GLY A 285 -11.49 -23.06 -38.89
N THR A 286 -12.63 -23.74 -39.08
CA THR A 286 -12.82 -24.77 -40.10
C THR A 286 -12.57 -24.17 -41.49
N GLY A 287 -11.60 -24.74 -42.23
CA GLY A 287 -11.20 -24.27 -43.56
C GLY A 287 -10.20 -23.10 -43.59
N TRP A 288 -9.72 -22.63 -42.43
CA TRP A 288 -8.69 -21.58 -42.36
C TRP A 288 -7.31 -22.12 -42.75
N THR A 289 -6.67 -21.49 -43.74
CA THR A 289 -5.31 -21.84 -44.22
C THR A 289 -4.25 -20.79 -43.87
N GLY A 290 -4.64 -19.73 -43.14
CA GLY A 290 -3.76 -18.64 -42.73
C GLY A 290 -3.01 -18.93 -41.42
N ALA A 291 -2.50 -17.86 -40.79
CA ALA A 291 -1.73 -17.97 -39.55
C ALA A 291 -2.53 -18.68 -38.44
N THR A 292 -1.91 -19.66 -37.77
CA THR A 292 -2.48 -20.39 -36.62
C THR A 292 -1.90 -19.95 -35.28
N SER A 293 -0.93 -19.04 -35.32
CA SER A 293 -0.29 -18.41 -34.17
C SER A 293 -0.61 -16.91 -34.14
N CYS A 294 -0.61 -16.30 -32.96
CA CYS A 294 -0.85 -14.86 -32.78
C CYS A 294 0.49 -14.13 -32.71
N ALA A 295 0.61 -12.97 -33.36
CA ALA A 295 1.75 -12.08 -33.15
C ALA A 295 1.78 -11.54 -31.71
N GLN A 296 0.59 -11.31 -31.12
CA GLN A 296 0.37 -10.90 -29.73
C GLN A 296 -0.98 -11.46 -29.23
N GLY A 297 -1.07 -11.84 -27.96
CA GLY A 297 -2.28 -12.42 -27.35
C GLY A 297 -2.43 -13.93 -27.53
N THR A 298 -3.63 -14.47 -27.25
CA THR A 298 -3.93 -15.90 -27.40
C THR A 298 -5.08 -16.11 -28.38
N CYS A 299 -4.93 -17.08 -29.26
CA CYS A 299 -5.96 -17.47 -30.22
C CYS A 299 -7.14 -18.12 -29.49
N LYS A 300 -8.33 -17.51 -29.55
CA LYS A 300 -9.54 -18.00 -28.88
C LYS A 300 -10.65 -18.28 -29.87
N VAL A 301 -11.27 -19.46 -29.73
CA VAL A 301 -12.35 -19.93 -30.59
C VAL A 301 -13.59 -19.07 -30.29
N VAL A 302 -14.14 -18.46 -31.33
CA VAL A 302 -15.40 -17.72 -31.26
C VAL A 302 -16.54 -18.61 -31.73
N ASN A 303 -16.31 -19.36 -32.81
CA ASN A 303 -17.18 -20.43 -33.31
C ASN A 303 -16.38 -21.39 -34.21
N ASP A 304 -17.03 -22.44 -34.70
CA ASP A 304 -16.42 -23.50 -35.52
C ASP A 304 -15.70 -22.98 -36.78
N TRP A 305 -16.05 -21.80 -37.27
CA TRP A 305 -15.53 -21.19 -38.49
C TRP A 305 -14.58 -20.02 -38.22
N TYR A 306 -14.51 -19.52 -36.98
CA TYR A 306 -13.81 -18.28 -36.66
C TYR A 306 -13.17 -18.29 -35.26
N THR A 307 -11.88 -17.97 -35.22
CA THR A 307 -11.05 -17.89 -34.02
C THR A 307 -10.18 -16.62 -34.11
N ARG A 308 -10.08 -15.84 -33.04
CA ARG A 308 -9.31 -14.57 -33.05
C ARG A 308 -8.36 -14.41 -31.87
N PRO A 309 -7.23 -13.70 -32.02
CA PRO A 309 -6.38 -13.32 -30.90
C PRO A 309 -7.11 -12.33 -30.00
N ILE A 310 -7.14 -12.61 -28.70
CA ILE A 310 -7.57 -11.65 -27.68
C ILE A 310 -6.44 -11.39 -26.69
N GLN A 311 -6.41 -10.18 -26.13
CA GLN A 311 -5.51 -9.80 -25.06
C GLN A 311 -6.17 -10.14 -23.72
N TRP A 312 -5.48 -10.92 -22.88
CA TRP A 312 -5.95 -11.17 -21.52
C TRP A 312 -5.69 -9.95 -20.64
N LEU A 313 -6.74 -9.48 -19.95
CA LEU A 313 -6.58 -8.83 -18.65
C LEU A 313 -6.29 -9.96 -17.66
N VAL A 314 -5.13 -9.95 -17.02
CA VAL A 314 -4.71 -11.00 -16.08
C VAL A 314 -5.60 -10.93 -14.84
N LEU A 315 -6.40 -11.98 -14.60
CA LEU A 315 -6.90 -12.34 -13.27
C LEU A 315 -6.14 -13.61 -12.89
N ASP A 316 -5.20 -13.48 -11.95
CA ASP A 316 -4.41 -14.58 -11.40
C ASP A 316 -5.26 -15.45 -10.45
N ASN A 317 -5.28 -16.77 -10.67
CA ASN A 317 -5.52 -17.74 -9.60
C ASN A 317 -4.64 -19.00 -9.83
N PRO A 318 -3.70 -19.33 -8.93
CA PRO A 318 -2.77 -20.43 -9.10
C PRO A 318 -3.32 -21.72 -8.48
N TYR A 319 -4.10 -22.48 -9.25
CA TYR A 319 -4.26 -23.92 -9.08
C TYR A 319 -4.54 -24.54 -10.45
N ALA A 320 -3.48 -24.77 -11.23
CA ALA A 320 -3.42 -25.83 -12.24
C ALA A 320 -1.97 -25.93 -12.74
N ASP A 321 -1.36 -27.07 -12.46
CA ASP A 321 -0.08 -27.51 -13.01
C ASP A 321 -0.01 -27.32 -14.53
N CYS A 322 1.09 -26.76 -15.00
CA CYS A 322 1.50 -26.85 -16.38
C CYS A 322 2.04 -28.27 -16.65
N GLY A 323 1.20 -29.14 -17.21
CA GLY A 323 1.61 -30.43 -17.75
C GLY A 323 0.63 -30.96 -18.79
N ASN A 324 1.05 -30.99 -20.06
CA ASN A 324 0.40 -31.65 -21.20
C ASN A 324 -0.99 -31.15 -21.63
N CYS A 325 -1.02 -30.11 -22.47
CA CYS A 325 -2.13 -29.88 -23.40
C CYS A 325 -2.05 -30.86 -24.58
N ASP A 326 -2.36 -32.13 -24.32
CA ASP A 326 -2.43 -33.15 -25.37
C ASP A 326 -3.59 -34.13 -25.10
N VAL A 327 -4.76 -33.64 -24.68
CA VAL A 327 -6.01 -34.42 -24.73
C VAL A 327 -7.23 -33.50 -24.86
N CYS A 328 -7.54 -33.09 -26.09
CA CYS A 328 -8.93 -32.76 -26.46
C CYS A 328 -9.19 -33.26 -27.88
N PHE A 329 -8.90 -34.54 -28.13
CA PHE A 329 -9.47 -35.32 -29.23
C PHE A 329 -9.47 -36.80 -28.88
N ARG A 330 -10.64 -37.33 -28.56
CA ARG A 330 -11.19 -38.69 -28.80
C ARG A 330 -12.52 -38.70 -28.03
N SER A 331 -13.69 -38.94 -28.61
CA SER A 331 -14.00 -39.75 -29.78
C SER A 331 -15.32 -39.30 -30.43
N LEU A 332 -15.30 -39.12 -31.74
CA LEU A 332 -16.49 -39.29 -32.57
C LEU A 332 -16.89 -40.77 -32.61
N ARG A 333 -18.20 -41.03 -32.49
CA ARG A 333 -18.97 -42.18 -33.01
C ARG A 333 -18.50 -43.59 -32.63
N ALA A 334 -19.35 -44.30 -31.88
CA ALA A 334 -19.56 -45.72 -32.06
C ALA A 334 -21.07 -46.03 -32.08
N TYR A 335 -21.50 -46.54 -33.24
CA TYR A 335 -22.54 -47.55 -33.49
C TYR A 335 -24.01 -47.31 -33.12
N GLN A 336 -24.83 -47.43 -34.17
CA GLN A 336 -26.27 -47.66 -34.17
C GLN A 336 -26.64 -49.05 -33.60
N ASP A 337 -27.90 -49.12 -33.20
CA ASP A 337 -28.87 -50.21 -33.32
C ASP A 337 -29.10 -51.15 -32.11
N PHE A 338 -30.25 -50.97 -31.45
CA PHE A 338 -31.24 -52.01 -31.14
C PHE A 338 -32.61 -51.37 -30.80
N SER A 339 -33.44 -51.22 -31.84
CA SER A 339 -34.87 -51.58 -31.95
C SER A 339 -35.73 -51.85 -30.69
N ASN A 340 -36.81 -51.04 -30.59
CA ASN A 340 -38.24 -51.39 -30.39
C ASN A 340 -38.96 -51.41 -29.02
N HIS A 341 -40.13 -50.75 -29.08
CA HIS A 341 -41.37 -50.81 -28.28
C HIS A 341 -41.43 -49.90 -27.03
N SER A 342 -42.47 -49.10 -26.77
CA SER A 342 -43.75 -48.83 -27.43
C SER A 342 -44.47 -47.66 -26.72
N ASN A 343 -45.39 -47.02 -27.45
CA ASN A 343 -46.31 -45.94 -27.05
C ASN A 343 -46.96 -46.07 -25.65
N HIS A 344 -47.11 -44.94 -24.93
CA HIS A 344 -48.41 -44.46 -24.44
C HIS A 344 -48.36 -43.05 -23.81
N PHE A 345 -49.19 -42.15 -24.33
CA PHE A 345 -49.81 -41.00 -23.64
C PHE A 345 -50.73 -41.49 -22.48
N PRO A 346 -51.08 -40.70 -21.43
CA PRO A 346 -51.79 -39.43 -21.58
C PRO A 346 -51.57 -38.32 -20.52
N THR A 347 -52.34 -37.26 -20.76
CA THR A 347 -52.58 -35.91 -20.24
C THR A 347 -53.11 -35.71 -18.81
N PHE A 348 -53.14 -34.42 -18.41
CA PHE A 348 -53.84 -33.72 -17.30
C PHE A 348 -53.09 -33.73 -15.93
N TYR A 349 -53.02 -32.69 -15.09
CA TYR A 349 -53.97 -31.62 -14.72
C TYR A 349 -53.24 -30.36 -14.17
N THR A 350 -53.90 -29.20 -14.22
CA THR A 350 -53.56 -27.89 -13.59
C THR A 350 -54.20 -27.72 -12.20
N ASP A 351 -53.54 -26.99 -11.29
CA ASP A 351 -54.07 -26.03 -10.26
C ASP A 351 -53.13 -26.01 -9.04
N GLU A 352 -52.53 -24.88 -8.65
CA GLU A 352 -53.06 -23.70 -7.93
C GLU A 352 -53.22 -23.92 -6.40
N GLN A 353 -52.71 -22.93 -5.66
CA GLN A 353 -53.08 -22.48 -4.30
C GLN A 353 -52.11 -22.69 -3.10
N ARG A 354 -51.59 -21.52 -2.68
CA ARG A 354 -51.68 -20.86 -1.36
C ARG A 354 -51.03 -21.44 -0.09
N SER A 355 -50.15 -20.58 0.45
CA SER A 355 -50.09 -20.03 1.81
C SER A 355 -50.37 -20.92 3.03
N SER A 356 -49.48 -20.89 4.01
CA SER A 356 -49.67 -20.09 5.25
C SER A 356 -48.59 -20.36 6.29
N ILE A 357 -48.24 -19.28 7.00
CA ILE A 357 -47.45 -19.21 8.24
C ILE A 357 -48.33 -19.72 9.40
N PRO A 358 -47.74 -20.21 10.51
CA PRO A 358 -48.02 -19.53 11.77
C PRO A 358 -46.77 -19.33 12.65
N ALA A 359 -46.82 -18.22 13.39
CA ALA A 359 -45.98 -17.91 14.53
C ALA A 359 -46.46 -18.65 15.79
N ALA A 360 -45.52 -18.90 16.70
CA ALA A 360 -45.71 -18.94 18.14
C ALA A 360 -44.45 -18.37 18.79
#